data_AF-A0A4Q4D6B9-F1
#
_entry.id   AF-A0A4Q4D6B9-F1
#
_cell.length_a   1.000
_cell.length_b   1.000
_cell.length_c   1.000
_cell.angle_alpha   90.00
_cell.angle_beta   90.00
_cell.angle_gamma   90.00
#
_symmetry.space_group_name_H-M   'P 1'
#
loop_
_entity.id
_entity.type
_entity.pdbx_description
1 polymer ?
#
loop_
_entity_poly.entity_id
_entity_poly.type
_entity_poly.pdbx_seq_one_letter_code
_entity_poly.pdbx_strand_id
1 'polypeptide(L)' 'PGADPGAGTGLAGLAFRVEAIGGTLEVSSPDGGPTRVRMTCPTSP' A
#
# COMPACT_ATOMS: atom_id res chain seq x y z
N PRO A 1 10.49 -13.84 0.72
CA PRO A 1 9.43 -13.26 -0.14
C PRO A 1 9.27 -11.78 0.22
N GLY A 2 9.01 -10.94 -0.77
CA GLY A 2 8.65 -9.54 -0.55
C GLY A 2 7.34 -9.36 0.21
N ALA A 3 7.06 -8.11 0.59
CA ALA A 3 5.78 -7.71 1.15
C ALA A 3 4.68 -7.78 0.08
N ASP A 4 3.64 -8.57 0.34
CA ASP A 4 2.50 -8.79 -0.54
C ASP A 4 1.21 -8.26 0.11
N PRO A 5 0.50 -7.30 -0.52
CA PRO A 5 -0.80 -6.83 -0.06
C PRO A 5 -1.86 -7.94 0.10
N GLY A 6 -1.77 -9.03 -0.67
CA GLY A 6 -2.72 -10.14 -0.63
C GLY A 6 -2.45 -11.19 0.45
N ALA A 7 -1.24 -11.21 1.04
CA ALA A 7 -0.80 -12.27 1.95
C ALA A 7 -1.20 -12.04 3.43
N GLY A 8 -1.85 -10.92 3.77
CA GLY A 8 -2.23 -10.60 5.14
C GLY A 8 -3.11 -9.36 5.25
N THR A 9 -3.48 -8.98 6.47
CA THR A 9 -4.47 -7.90 6.70
C THR A 9 -3.87 -6.50 6.83
N GLY A 10 -2.56 -6.39 7.07
CA GLY A 10 -1.90 -5.10 7.32
C GLY A 10 -1.94 -4.17 6.11
N LEU A 11 -1.28 -4.57 5.01
CA LEU A 11 -1.22 -3.80 3.77
C LEU A 11 -2.58 -3.75 3.06
N ALA A 12 -3.34 -4.85 3.04
CA ALA A 12 -4.71 -4.87 2.53
C ALA A 12 -5.59 -3.83 3.25
N GLY A 13 -5.53 -3.78 4.57
CA GLY A 13 -6.30 -2.82 5.37
C GLY A 13 -5.83 -1.36 5.18
N LEU A 14 -4.56 -1.13 4.89
CA LEU A 14 -4.05 0.20 4.52
C LEU A 14 -4.54 0.62 3.14
N ALA A 15 -4.45 -0.26 2.13
CA ALA A 15 -4.95 0.00 0.79
C ALA A 15 -6.44 0.38 0.82
N PHE A 16 -7.26 -0.41 1.52
CA PHE A 16 -8.69 -0.15 1.68
C PHE A 16 -8.99 1.23 2.29
N ARG A 17 -8.26 1.63 3.34
CA ARG A 17 -8.45 2.94 4.00
C ARG A 17 -8.03 4.11 3.13
N VAL A 18 -6.96 3.94 2.35
CA VAL A 18 -6.49 4.95 1.41
C VAL A 18 -7.47 5.12 0.26
N GLU A 19 -7.99 4.02 -0.27
CA GLU A 19 -9.03 4.04 -1.31
C GLU A 19 -10.32 4.71 -0.82
N ALA A 20 -10.72 4.46 0.44
CA ALA A 20 -11.91 5.06 1.05
C ALA A 20 -11.88 6.60 1.10
N ILE A 21 -10.68 7.20 1.06
CA ILE A 21 -10.49 8.67 0.98
C ILE A 21 -10.10 9.14 -0.42
N GLY A 22 -10.28 8.31 -1.46
CA GLY A 22 -9.92 8.64 -2.84
C GLY A 22 -8.41 8.68 -3.12
N GLY A 23 -7.60 8.07 -2.26
CA GLY A 23 -6.16 7.95 -2.45
C GLY A 23 -5.74 6.65 -3.15
N THR A 24 -4.44 6.49 -3.34
CA THR A 24 -3.82 5.26 -3.88
C THR A 24 -2.66 4.78 -3.02
N LEU A 25 -2.45 3.46 -2.98
CA LEU A 25 -1.32 2.82 -2.30
C LEU A 25 -0.62 1.85 -3.26
N GLU A 26 0.69 2.03 -3.42
CA GLU A 26 1.56 1.20 -4.26
C GLU A 26 2.62 0.52 -3.39
N VAL A 27 2.84 -0.77 -3.63
CA VAL A 27 3.86 -1.57 -2.96
C VAL A 27 4.78 -2.20 -4.00
N SER A 28 6.09 -1.99 -3.83
CA SER A 28 7.13 -2.66 -4.61
C SER A 28 8.08 -3.35 -3.63
N SER A 29 8.14 -4.67 -3.70
CA SER A 29 8.98 -5.48 -2.81
C SER A 29 9.53 -6.68 -3.58
N PRO A 30 10.53 -6.46 -4.45
CA PRO A 30 11.19 -7.56 -5.16
C PRO A 30 11.95 -8.46 -4.18
N ASP A 31 12.06 -9.75 -4.51
CA ASP A 31 12.78 -10.71 -3.67
C ASP A 31 14.25 -10.33 -3.49
N GLY A 32 14.71 -10.35 -2.23
CA GLY A 32 16.07 -9.95 -1.85
C GLY A 32 16.36 -8.44 -1.94
N GLY A 33 15.40 -7.65 -2.44
CA GLY A 33 15.51 -6.19 -2.55
C GLY A 33 14.81 -5.44 -1.41
N PRO A 34 14.82 -4.09 -1.47
CA PRO A 34 14.15 -3.27 -0.46
C PRO A 34 12.63 -3.29 -0.68
N THR A 35 11.88 -3.11 0.41
CA THR A 35 10.45 -2.81 0.34
C THR A 35 10.24 -1.31 0.23
N ARG A 36 9.45 -0.88 -0.76
CA ARG A 36 8.95 0.49 -0.90
C ARG A 36 7.43 0.49 -0.86
N VAL A 37 6.88 1.37 -0.03
CA VAL A 37 5.45 1.67 0.04
C VAL A 37 5.26 3.15 -0.28
N ARG A 38 4.36 3.47 -1.20
CA ARG A 38 4.02 4.84 -1.58
C ARG A 38 2.52 5.03 -1.43
N MET A 39 2.13 6.13 -0.79
CA MET A 39 0.73 6.53 -0.64
C MET A 39 0.54 7.92 -1.24
N THR A 40 -0.56 8.11 -1.96
CA THR A 40 -1.00 9.42 -2.46
C THR A 40 -2.41 9.67 -1.92
N CYS A 41 -2.63 10.83 -1.30
CA CYS A 41 -3.93 11.20 -0.72
C CYS A 41 -4.35 12.60 -1.18
N PRO A 42 -5.66 12.86 -1.31
CA PRO A 42 -6.17 14.22 -1.46
C PRO A 42 -5.76 15.09 -0.27
N THR A 43 -5.43 16.35 -0.54
CA THR A 43 -5.03 17.34 0.49
C THR A 43 -6.17 18.29 0.85
N SER A 44 -7.31 18.17 0.19
CA SER A 44 -8.53 18.94 0.44
C SER A 44 -9.74 18.01 0.42
N PRO A 45 -10.84 18.37 1.12
CA PRO A 45 -12.08 17.60 1.11
C PRO A 45 -12.71 17.50 -0.29
#